data_AF-A0A815IM10-F1
#
_entry.id   AF-A0A815IM10-F1
#
_cell.length_a   1.000
_cell.length_b   1.000
_cell.length_c   1.000
_cell.angle_alpha   90.00
_cell.angle_beta   90.00
_cell.angle_gamma   90.00
#
_symmetry.space_group_name_H-M   'P 1'
#
loop_
_entity.id
_entity.type
_entity.pdbx_description
1 polymer ?
#
loop_
_entity_poly.entity_id
_entity_poly.type
_entity_poly.pdbx_seq_one_letter_code
_entity_poly.pdbx_strand_id
1 'polypeptide(L)'
;MSAQILNAAAKYQLYSTTVMCPLGIVGNTINILVFTQLKLFRDNRCAFYLTVESIFNIFYLLFLLTIYILISMYGNDGTGHLLIWCRLNHIISQTFVLTPFTMICCTTVDEYFSTNYLYNIRYICTLKLARYLTFVFICIWLIHSIIFGLFFNIVPSVGCTISNEVYLRYTTYFIYLVLTGPLPIVISLLFGLLAYQNVRRLVRRQIPVARRRLDRQITAMCFIRVIAFVCLGTPYFWSRIYALIHPISRSESLEFATWELVQVIFASFASLNFAISFYLFIISSSHFRHQVKSVLVKKCWKRLKYLCCFGNIQITPENIEQNNLNIELEEIH
;
A
#
# COMPACT_ATOMS: atom_id res chain seq x y z
N MET A 1 16.36 -28.97 -18.16
CA MET A 1 15.02 -28.74 -17.58
C MET A 1 15.03 -27.61 -16.56
N SER A 2 15.87 -27.67 -15.52
CA SER A 2 16.03 -26.60 -14.51
C SER A 2 16.27 -25.19 -15.09
N ALA A 3 17.19 -25.05 -16.05
CA ALA A 3 17.46 -23.76 -16.70
C ALA A 3 16.25 -23.15 -17.44
N GLN A 4 15.37 -24.00 -18.02
CA GLN A 4 14.17 -23.52 -18.70
C GLN A 4 13.14 -22.99 -17.68
N ILE A 5 13.01 -23.64 -16.52
CA ILE A 5 12.13 -23.22 -15.43
C ILE A 5 12.60 -21.88 -14.84
N LEU A 6 13.90 -21.71 -14.60
CA LEU A 6 14.46 -20.44 -14.12
C LEU A 6 14.22 -19.29 -15.11
N ASN A 7 14.37 -19.55 -16.41
CA ASN A 7 14.05 -18.56 -17.45
C ASN A 7 12.55 -18.22 -17.47
N ALA A 8 11.68 -19.22 -17.30
CA ALA A 8 10.24 -19.00 -17.18
C ALA A 8 9.88 -18.14 -15.96
N ALA A 9 10.52 -18.38 -14.80
CA ALA A 9 10.35 -17.58 -13.60
C ALA A 9 10.74 -16.11 -13.83
N ALA A 10 11.92 -15.87 -14.41
CA ALA A 10 12.38 -14.51 -14.73
C ALA A 10 11.44 -13.78 -15.70
N LYS A 11 10.97 -14.46 -16.75
CA LYS A 11 9.99 -13.91 -17.70
C LYS A 11 8.66 -13.57 -17.03
N TYR A 12 8.14 -14.48 -16.20
CA TYR A 12 6.91 -14.23 -15.46
C TYR A 12 7.04 -13.01 -14.54
N GLN A 13 8.15 -12.90 -13.81
CA GLN A 13 8.43 -11.78 -12.92
C GLN A 13 8.45 -10.44 -13.67
N LEU A 14 9.10 -10.41 -14.84
CA LEU A 14 9.17 -9.25 -15.71
C LEU A 14 7.78 -8.83 -16.20
N TYR A 15 6.99 -9.75 -16.74
CA TYR A 15 5.64 -9.44 -17.25
C TYR A 15 4.71 -9.01 -16.13
N SER A 16 4.74 -9.71 -15.00
CA SER A 16 3.93 -9.36 -13.83
C SER A 16 4.23 -7.95 -13.34
N THR A 17 5.51 -7.58 -13.21
CA THR A 17 5.88 -6.24 -12.74
C THR A 17 5.54 -5.16 -13.76
N THR A 18 5.76 -5.43 -15.05
CA THR A 18 5.43 -4.50 -16.13
C THR A 18 3.95 -4.16 -16.16
N VAL A 19 3.08 -5.10 -15.78
CA VAL A 19 1.62 -4.85 -15.66
C VAL A 19 1.26 -4.18 -14.33
N MET A 20 1.85 -4.63 -13.21
CA MET A 20 1.52 -4.10 -11.87
C MET A 20 1.96 -2.64 -11.66
N CYS A 21 3.12 -2.24 -12.18
CA CYS A 21 3.63 -0.87 -12.03
C CYS A 21 2.68 0.20 -12.59
N PRO A 22 2.25 0.17 -13.87
CA PRO A 22 1.36 1.20 -14.40
C PRO A 22 -0.01 1.18 -13.70
N LEU A 23 -0.58 -0.01 -13.43
CA LEU A 23 -1.85 -0.13 -12.70
C LEU A 23 -1.74 0.49 -11.30
N GLY A 24 -0.68 0.17 -10.57
CA GLY A 24 -0.47 0.69 -9.24
C GLY A 24 -0.15 2.18 -9.21
N ILE A 25 0.66 2.70 -10.12
CA ILE A 25 0.95 4.14 -10.20
C ILE A 25 -0.34 4.92 -10.48
N VAL A 26 -1.13 4.50 -11.48
CA VAL A 26 -2.40 5.16 -11.82
C VAL A 26 -3.39 5.06 -10.66
N GLY A 27 -3.60 3.86 -10.10
CA GLY A 27 -4.54 3.64 -9.02
C GLY A 27 -4.21 4.44 -7.76
N ASN A 28 -2.96 4.34 -7.26
CA ASN A 28 -2.54 5.07 -6.07
C ASN A 28 -2.55 6.60 -6.29
N THR A 29 -2.23 7.07 -7.50
CA THR A 29 -2.34 8.52 -7.82
C THR A 29 -3.79 8.99 -7.71
N ILE A 30 -4.76 8.23 -8.23
CA ILE A 30 -6.17 8.57 -8.12
C ILE A 30 -6.62 8.53 -6.64
N ASN A 31 -6.19 7.54 -5.85
CA ASN A 31 -6.47 7.51 -4.41
C ASN A 31 -5.98 8.78 -3.72
N ILE A 32 -4.73 9.19 -3.95
CA ILE A 32 -4.16 10.42 -3.39
C ILE A 32 -5.01 11.62 -3.80
N LEU A 33 -5.39 11.73 -5.07
CA LEU A 33 -6.23 12.83 -5.54
C LEU A 33 -7.60 12.87 -4.85
N VAL A 34 -8.28 11.72 -4.73
CA VAL A 34 -9.61 11.66 -4.10
C VAL A 34 -9.53 12.01 -2.61
N PHE A 35 -8.57 11.44 -1.88
CA PHE A 35 -8.45 11.68 -0.44
C PHE A 35 -7.96 13.10 -0.09
N THR A 36 -7.18 13.73 -0.96
CA THR A 36 -6.68 15.10 -0.72
C THR A 36 -7.62 16.20 -1.21
N GLN A 37 -8.38 15.96 -2.28
CA GLN A 37 -9.21 17.01 -2.91
C GLN A 37 -10.63 17.07 -2.36
N LEU A 38 -11.20 15.95 -1.91
CA LEU A 38 -12.55 15.95 -1.34
C LEU A 38 -12.52 16.39 0.12
N LYS A 39 -13.23 17.47 0.44
CA LYS A 39 -13.39 18.00 1.81
C LYS A 39 -13.85 16.91 2.79
N LEU A 40 -14.67 15.97 2.32
CA LEU A 40 -15.17 14.83 3.09
C LEU A 40 -14.06 13.90 3.61
N PHE A 41 -12.97 13.71 2.84
CA PHE A 41 -11.87 12.82 3.22
C PHE A 41 -10.66 13.55 3.78
N ARG A 42 -10.44 14.81 3.39
CA ARG A 42 -9.23 15.56 3.76
C ARG A 42 -9.03 15.71 5.26
N ASP A 43 -10.13 15.83 6.00
CA ASP A 43 -10.11 15.99 7.45
C ASP A 43 -10.31 14.65 8.19
N ASN A 44 -10.40 13.53 7.45
CA ASN A 44 -10.53 12.19 7.99
C ASN A 44 -9.15 11.54 8.20
N ARG A 45 -8.95 10.99 9.39
CA ARG A 45 -7.68 10.40 9.85
C ARG A 45 -7.34 9.09 9.13
N CYS A 46 -8.34 8.22 8.91
CA CYS A 46 -8.15 6.98 8.17
C CYS A 46 -7.80 7.26 6.70
N ALA A 47 -8.48 8.23 6.08
CA ALA A 47 -8.13 8.68 4.73
C ALA A 47 -6.70 9.25 4.65
N PHE A 48 -6.23 9.94 5.70
CA PHE A 48 -4.84 10.39 5.79
C PHE A 48 -3.85 9.21 5.79
N TYR A 49 -4.05 8.18 6.61
CA TYR A 49 -3.18 7.00 6.60
C TYR A 49 -3.19 6.27 5.25
N LEU A 50 -4.36 6.10 4.63
CA LEU A 50 -4.49 5.51 3.29
C LEU A 50 -3.82 6.36 2.19
N THR A 51 -3.78 7.68 2.37
CA THR A 51 -3.03 8.58 1.48
C THR A 51 -1.53 8.35 1.61
N VAL A 52 -1.02 8.27 2.84
CA VAL A 52 0.40 7.98 3.09
C VAL A 52 0.78 6.59 2.58
N GLU A 53 -0.06 5.58 2.81
CA GLU A 53 0.09 4.24 2.22
C GLU A 53 0.23 4.34 0.70
N SER A 54 -0.69 5.05 0.03
CA SER A 54 -0.69 5.20 -1.43
C SER A 54 0.57 5.90 -1.95
N ILE A 55 1.12 6.88 -1.21
CA ILE A 55 2.38 7.56 -1.57
C ILE A 55 3.56 6.58 -1.52
N PHE A 56 3.70 5.84 -0.43
CA PHE A 56 4.77 4.85 -0.28
C PHE A 56 4.63 3.69 -1.27
N ASN A 57 3.40 3.28 -1.59
CA ASN A 57 3.14 2.28 -2.64
C ASN A 57 3.66 2.74 -4.01
N ILE A 58 3.49 4.02 -4.37
CA ILE A 58 4.04 4.57 -5.62
C ILE A 58 5.57 4.52 -5.60
N PHE A 59 6.20 4.97 -4.52
CA PHE A 59 7.66 4.93 -4.42
C PHE A 59 8.21 3.51 -4.48
N TYR A 60 7.54 2.55 -3.83
CA TYR A 60 7.90 1.14 -3.91
C TYR A 60 7.82 0.62 -5.35
N LEU A 61 6.72 0.88 -6.06
CA LEU A 61 6.52 0.41 -7.44
C LEU A 61 7.50 1.05 -8.43
N LEU A 62 7.85 2.32 -8.23
CA LEU A 62 8.88 2.99 -9.03
C LEU A 62 10.26 2.40 -8.77
N PHE A 63 10.60 2.17 -7.50
CA PHE A 63 11.87 1.54 -7.12
C PHE A 63 11.99 0.12 -7.68
N LEU A 64 10.91 -0.66 -7.59
CA LEU A 64 10.81 -1.99 -8.17
C LEU A 64 11.04 -1.94 -9.70
N LEU A 65 10.40 -1.00 -10.40
CA LEU A 65 10.59 -0.80 -11.83
C LEU A 65 12.06 -0.49 -12.18
N THR A 66 12.74 0.35 -11.39
CA THR A 66 14.17 0.66 -11.58
C THR A 66 15.03 -0.59 -11.49
N ILE A 67 14.80 -1.46 -10.50
CA ILE A 67 15.54 -2.73 -10.36
C ILE A 67 15.34 -3.60 -11.62
N TYR A 68 14.11 -3.73 -12.12
CA TYR A 68 13.86 -4.58 -13.28
C TYR A 68 14.44 -4.02 -14.58
N ILE A 69 14.44 -2.70 -14.76
CA ILE A 69 15.11 -2.09 -15.92
C ILE A 69 16.62 -2.43 -15.87
N LEU A 70 17.24 -2.36 -14.69
CA LEU A 70 18.66 -2.74 -14.53
C LEU A 70 18.89 -4.22 -14.86
N ILE A 71 18.06 -5.13 -14.33
CA ILE A 71 18.13 -6.57 -14.65
C ILE A 71 17.98 -6.81 -16.15
N SER A 72 17.03 -6.13 -16.81
CA SER A 72 16.77 -6.31 -18.23
C SER A 72 17.90 -5.77 -19.12
N MET A 73 18.57 -4.68 -18.71
CA MET A 73 19.66 -4.08 -19.51
C MET A 73 21.00 -4.78 -19.30
N TYR A 74 21.31 -5.19 -18.07
CA TYR A 74 22.63 -5.68 -17.70
C TYR A 74 22.68 -7.19 -17.40
N GLY A 75 21.51 -7.87 -17.43
CA GLY A 75 21.40 -9.28 -17.06
C GLY A 75 21.56 -9.56 -15.56
N ASN A 76 21.72 -8.52 -14.74
CA ASN A 76 21.91 -8.58 -13.30
C ASN A 76 21.33 -7.32 -12.63
N ASP A 77 20.97 -7.41 -11.35
CA ASP A 77 20.39 -6.30 -10.57
C ASP A 77 21.43 -5.29 -10.05
N GLY A 78 22.72 -5.51 -10.38
CA GLY A 78 23.84 -4.67 -9.99
C GLY A 78 24.27 -4.81 -8.53
N THR A 79 23.53 -5.55 -7.71
CA THR A 79 23.77 -5.65 -6.25
C THR A 79 25.09 -6.39 -5.95
N GLY A 80 25.52 -7.29 -6.83
CA GLY A 80 26.80 -7.98 -6.71
C GLY A 80 28.05 -7.16 -7.07
N HIS A 81 27.91 -5.95 -7.61
CA HIS A 81 29.04 -5.15 -8.11
C HIS A 81 29.38 -3.93 -7.26
N LEU A 82 28.36 -3.26 -6.72
CA LEU A 82 28.52 -2.02 -5.96
C LEU A 82 27.96 -2.19 -4.54
N LEU A 83 28.85 -2.14 -3.53
CA LEU A 83 28.45 -2.32 -2.13
C LEU A 83 27.41 -1.27 -1.70
N ILE A 84 27.58 -0.02 -2.15
CA ILE A 84 26.64 1.07 -1.86
C ILE A 84 25.25 0.74 -2.43
N TRP A 85 25.18 0.22 -3.66
CA TRP A 85 23.92 -0.15 -4.29
C TRP A 85 23.25 -1.34 -3.59
N CYS A 86 24.03 -2.38 -3.25
CA CYS A 86 23.58 -3.52 -2.43
C CYS A 86 22.88 -3.05 -1.14
N ARG A 87 23.54 -2.17 -0.37
CA ARG A 87 22.97 -1.65 0.89
C ARG A 87 21.74 -0.79 0.67
N LEU A 88 21.81 0.18 -0.26
CA LEU A 88 20.67 1.06 -0.55
C LEU A 88 19.45 0.29 -1.04
N ASN A 89 19.65 -0.76 -1.84
CA ASN A 89 18.56 -1.57 -2.35
C ASN A 89 17.71 -2.16 -1.21
N HIS A 90 18.40 -2.77 -0.25
CA HIS A 90 17.75 -3.36 0.92
C HIS A 90 17.16 -2.31 1.87
N ILE A 91 17.84 -1.18 2.11
CA ILE A 91 17.33 -0.08 2.96
C ILE A 91 16.01 0.47 2.39
N ILE A 92 16.00 0.78 1.09
CA ILE A 92 14.85 1.38 0.41
C ILE A 92 13.69 0.39 0.36
N SER A 93 13.96 -0.85 -0.09
CA SER A 93 12.95 -1.90 -0.18
C SER A 93 12.26 -2.15 1.17
N GLN A 94 13.04 -2.29 2.24
CA GLN A 94 12.49 -2.54 3.57
C GLN A 94 11.65 -1.37 4.09
N THR A 95 12.15 -0.13 3.95
CA THR A 95 11.41 1.07 4.39
C THR A 95 10.07 1.19 3.68
N PHE A 96 10.06 0.94 2.36
CA PHE A 96 8.89 1.06 1.51
C PHE A 96 7.89 -0.09 1.65
N VAL A 97 8.29 -1.24 2.22
CA VAL A 97 7.37 -2.33 2.57
C VAL A 97 6.78 -2.14 3.97
N LEU A 98 7.61 -1.85 4.97
CA LEU A 98 7.17 -1.76 6.37
C LEU A 98 6.28 -0.55 6.64
N THR A 99 6.51 0.56 5.93
CA THR A 99 5.73 1.78 6.12
C THR A 99 4.26 1.58 5.73
N PRO A 100 3.91 1.14 4.50
CA PRO A 100 2.51 0.80 4.14
C PRO A 100 1.86 -0.21 5.07
N PHE A 101 2.58 -1.26 5.49
CA PHE A 101 2.01 -2.28 6.39
C PHE A 101 1.62 -1.67 7.74
N THR A 102 2.46 -0.79 8.26
CA THR A 102 2.18 -0.03 9.48
C THR A 102 1.02 0.94 9.27
N MET A 103 0.94 1.62 8.13
CA MET A 103 -0.18 2.53 7.82
C MET A 103 -1.52 1.77 7.75
N ILE A 104 -1.55 0.55 7.21
CA ILE A 104 -2.75 -0.30 7.23
C ILE A 104 -3.15 -0.64 8.67
N CYS A 105 -2.20 -1.00 9.52
CA CYS A 105 -2.46 -1.25 10.95
C CYS A 105 -3.03 0.00 11.64
N CYS A 106 -2.36 1.15 11.48
CA CYS A 106 -2.81 2.43 12.02
C CYS A 106 -4.21 2.81 11.53
N THR A 107 -4.51 2.55 10.25
CA THR A 107 -5.84 2.79 9.68
C THR A 107 -6.91 1.97 10.40
N THR A 108 -6.67 0.66 10.60
CA THR A 108 -7.65 -0.21 11.27
C THR A 108 -7.83 0.11 12.75
N VAL A 109 -6.74 0.47 13.44
CA VAL A 109 -6.76 0.87 14.85
C VAL A 109 -7.51 2.19 15.01
N ASP A 110 -7.23 3.19 14.16
CA ASP A 110 -7.93 4.46 14.20
C ASP A 110 -9.43 4.29 13.87
N GLU A 111 -9.76 3.38 12.94
CA GLU A 111 -11.15 3.08 12.60
C GLU A 111 -11.89 2.37 13.74
N TYR A 112 -11.22 1.48 14.47
CA TYR A 112 -11.79 0.90 15.68
C TYR A 112 -12.12 1.97 16.73
N PHE A 113 -11.19 2.92 16.95
CA PHE A 113 -11.42 4.01 17.88
C PHE A 113 -12.47 5.01 17.39
N SER A 114 -12.50 5.32 16.09
CA SER A 114 -13.45 6.25 15.46
C SER A 114 -14.90 5.76 15.60
N THR A 115 -15.07 4.44 15.46
CA THR A 115 -16.36 3.76 15.50
C THR A 115 -16.76 3.34 16.92
N ASN A 116 -15.92 3.57 17.92
CA ASN A 116 -16.21 3.17 19.30
C ASN A 116 -17.43 3.91 19.87
N TYR A 117 -18.19 3.23 20.72
CA TYR A 117 -19.38 3.78 21.35
C TYR A 117 -19.06 4.85 22.41
N LEU A 118 -17.88 4.77 23.03
CA LEU A 118 -17.44 5.71 24.06
C LEU A 118 -16.91 6.99 23.41
N TYR A 119 -17.49 8.12 23.80
CA TYR A 119 -17.06 9.43 23.31
C TYR A 119 -15.59 9.73 23.65
N ASN A 120 -15.16 9.41 24.87
CA ASN A 120 -13.79 9.65 25.33
C ASN A 120 -12.75 8.95 24.46
N ILE A 121 -13.03 7.72 24.03
CA ILE A 121 -12.14 6.96 23.13
C ILE A 121 -12.05 7.62 21.75
N ARG A 122 -13.19 8.06 21.20
CA ARG A 122 -13.24 8.75 19.90
C ARG A 122 -12.45 10.06 19.88
N TYR A 123 -12.44 10.77 21.01
CA TYR A 123 -11.81 12.08 21.15
C TYR A 123 -10.28 12.04 21.19
N ILE A 124 -9.69 10.94 21.69
CA ILE A 124 -8.23 10.76 21.76
C ILE A 124 -7.59 10.78 20.37
N CYS A 125 -8.25 10.15 19.40
CA CYS A 125 -7.76 10.11 18.03
C CYS A 125 -7.98 11.48 17.37
N THR A 126 -6.92 12.22 17.09
CA THR A 126 -6.99 13.49 16.36
C THR A 126 -6.15 13.42 15.10
N LEU A 127 -6.46 14.26 14.11
CA LEU A 127 -5.65 14.33 12.89
C LEU A 127 -4.21 14.79 13.16
N LYS A 128 -4.01 15.62 14.19
CA LYS A 128 -2.68 16.03 14.67
C LYS A 128 -1.88 14.82 15.18
N LEU A 129 -2.52 13.99 16.02
CA LEU A 129 -1.93 12.76 16.51
C LEU A 129 -1.59 11.80 15.36
N ALA A 130 -2.51 11.63 14.39
CA ALA A 130 -2.27 10.77 13.24
C ALA A 130 -1.04 11.20 12.43
N ARG A 131 -0.89 12.51 12.16
CA ARG A 131 0.29 13.06 11.48
C ARG A 131 1.58 12.82 12.28
N TYR A 132 1.54 13.05 13.59
CA TYR A 132 2.68 12.82 14.47
C TYR A 132 3.09 11.34 14.49
N LEU A 133 2.13 10.43 14.68
CA LEU A 133 2.40 8.98 14.68
C LEU A 133 2.95 8.50 13.34
N THR A 134 2.39 8.96 12.22
CA THR A 134 2.92 8.63 10.90
C THR A 134 4.38 9.07 10.76
N PHE A 135 4.71 10.30 11.15
CA PHE A 135 6.08 10.80 11.08
C PHE A 135 7.03 9.96 11.94
N VAL A 136 6.64 9.68 13.18
CA VAL A 136 7.42 8.84 14.10
C VAL A 136 7.66 7.44 13.51
N PHE A 137 6.63 6.78 12.97
CA PHE A 137 6.79 5.47 12.36
C PHE A 137 7.70 5.49 11.13
N ILE A 138 7.59 6.51 10.27
CA ILE A 138 8.49 6.65 9.11
C ILE A 138 9.94 6.78 9.58
N CYS A 139 10.21 7.60 10.61
CA CYS A 139 11.54 7.75 11.18
C CYS A 139 12.06 6.42 11.78
N ILE A 140 11.22 5.71 12.53
CA ILE A 140 11.56 4.39 13.09
C ILE A 140 11.94 3.41 11.98
N TRP A 141 11.13 3.31 10.92
CA TRP A 141 11.39 2.39 9.82
C TRP A 141 12.61 2.76 9.00
N LEU A 142 12.87 4.05 8.82
CA LEU A 142 14.09 4.51 8.14
C LEU A 142 15.34 4.15 8.96
N ILE A 143 15.35 4.43 10.27
CA ILE A 143 16.48 4.09 11.16
C ILE A 143 16.68 2.57 11.20
N HIS A 144 15.60 1.81 11.36
CA HIS A 144 15.63 0.34 11.36
C HIS A 144 16.21 -0.20 10.06
N SER A 145 15.79 0.34 8.92
CA SER A 145 16.25 -0.10 7.60
C SER A 145 17.71 0.30 7.34
N ILE A 146 18.16 1.46 7.82
CA ILE A 146 19.59 1.84 7.75
C ILE A 146 20.46 0.84 8.50
N ILE A 147 20.08 0.48 9.74
CA ILE A 147 20.79 -0.53 10.53
C ILE A 147 20.82 -1.86 9.78
N PHE A 148 19.70 -2.24 9.16
CA PHE A 148 19.61 -3.44 8.32
C PHE A 148 20.57 -3.42 7.14
N GLY A 149 20.64 -2.32 6.40
CA GLY A 149 21.54 -2.17 5.27
C GLY A 149 23.03 -2.27 5.64
N LEU A 150 23.44 -1.85 6.84
CA LEU A 150 24.86 -1.86 7.24
C LEU A 150 25.47 -3.27 7.30
N PHE A 151 24.66 -4.30 7.56
CA PHE A 151 25.15 -5.68 7.68
C PHE A 151 25.25 -6.43 6.34
N PHE A 152 24.81 -5.80 5.24
CA PHE A 152 24.97 -6.34 3.90
C PHE A 152 26.38 -6.08 3.35
N ASN A 153 26.97 -7.15 2.82
CA ASN A 153 28.25 -7.15 2.14
C ASN A 153 28.19 -8.02 0.88
N ILE A 154 29.15 -7.80 -0.03
CA ILE A 154 29.27 -8.58 -1.26
C ILE A 154 30.21 -9.75 -1.00
N VAL A 155 29.69 -10.97 -1.18
CA VAL A 155 30.46 -12.21 -1.08
C VAL A 155 30.60 -12.80 -2.49
N PRO A 156 31.82 -13.10 -2.99
CA PRO A 156 32.04 -13.54 -4.37
C PRO A 156 31.23 -14.77 -4.82
N SER A 157 30.90 -15.68 -3.90
CA SER A 157 30.17 -16.93 -4.19
C SER A 157 28.65 -16.81 -4.15
N VAL A 158 28.10 -15.76 -3.50
CA VAL A 158 26.66 -15.65 -3.23
C VAL A 158 26.06 -14.32 -3.69
N GLY A 159 26.88 -13.27 -3.86
CA GLY A 159 26.44 -11.91 -4.17
C GLY A 159 26.22 -11.06 -2.92
N CYS A 160 25.29 -10.11 -2.99
CA CYS A 160 24.90 -9.24 -1.89
C CYS A 160 24.15 -10.06 -0.82
N THR A 161 24.77 -10.24 0.36
CA THR A 161 24.20 -11.05 1.45
C THR A 161 24.54 -10.50 2.82
N ILE A 162 23.83 -10.97 3.85
CA ILE A 162 24.08 -10.60 5.24
C ILE A 162 25.33 -11.35 5.72
N SER A 163 26.34 -10.60 6.13
CA SER A 163 27.63 -11.14 6.56
C SER A 163 27.65 -11.66 8.01
N ASN A 164 26.77 -11.14 8.86
CA ASN A 164 26.73 -11.45 10.28
C ASN A 164 25.64 -12.50 10.59
N GLU A 165 26.01 -13.64 11.18
CA GLU A 165 25.08 -14.73 11.48
C GLU A 165 24.00 -14.37 12.50
N VAL A 166 24.34 -13.59 13.53
CA VAL A 166 23.38 -13.14 14.54
C VAL A 166 22.33 -12.26 13.88
N TYR A 167 22.77 -11.36 13.01
CA TYR A 167 21.88 -10.49 12.26
C TYR A 167 21.04 -11.27 11.24
N LEU A 168 21.61 -12.27 10.58
CA LEU A 168 20.87 -13.17 9.68
C LEU A 168 19.74 -13.90 10.40
N ARG A 169 19.97 -14.38 11.63
CA ARG A 169 18.92 -14.96 12.48
C ARG A 169 17.85 -13.94 12.84
N TYR A 170 18.26 -12.73 13.25
CA TYR A 170 17.32 -11.63 13.53
C TYR A 170 16.44 -11.33 12.32
N THR A 171 17.01 -11.17 11.14
CA THR A 171 16.25 -10.90 9.91
C THR A 171 15.29 -12.03 9.57
N THR A 172 15.77 -13.26 9.63
CA THR A 172 14.99 -14.43 9.29
C THR A 172 13.79 -14.62 10.24
N TYR A 173 14.04 -14.64 11.55
CA TYR A 173 13.02 -14.98 12.55
C TYR A 173 12.19 -13.79 13.02
N PHE A 174 12.71 -12.56 12.98
CA PHE A 174 11.98 -11.38 13.45
C PHE A 174 11.44 -10.55 12.27
N ILE A 175 12.29 -10.13 11.34
CA ILE A 175 11.84 -9.25 10.25
C ILE A 175 10.85 -9.98 9.34
N TYR A 176 11.26 -11.13 8.78
CA TYR A 176 10.42 -11.83 7.83
C TYR A 176 9.25 -12.57 8.48
N LEU A 177 9.50 -13.25 9.60
CA LEU A 177 8.47 -14.08 10.25
C LEU A 177 7.53 -13.34 11.19
N VAL A 178 7.87 -12.14 11.68
CA VAL A 178 6.99 -11.38 12.58
C VAL A 178 6.56 -10.08 11.90
N LEU A 179 7.51 -9.25 11.50
CA LEU A 179 7.27 -7.86 11.09
C LEU A 179 6.58 -7.73 9.73
N THR A 180 6.97 -8.54 8.75
CA THR A 180 6.39 -8.47 7.39
C THR A 180 5.15 -9.36 7.20
N GLY A 181 4.76 -10.17 8.19
CA GLY A 181 3.67 -11.13 8.05
C GLY A 181 2.68 -11.10 9.21
N PRO A 182 2.82 -11.95 10.24
CA PRO A 182 1.80 -12.20 11.24
C PRO A 182 1.44 -10.95 12.06
N LEU A 183 2.41 -10.14 12.46
CA LEU A 183 2.14 -8.97 13.30
C LEU A 183 1.17 -7.98 12.62
N PRO A 184 1.45 -7.47 11.39
CA PRO A 184 0.51 -6.57 10.73
C PRO A 184 -0.79 -7.26 10.35
N ILE A 185 -0.78 -8.56 9.99
CA ILE A 185 -1.98 -9.32 9.67
C ILE A 185 -2.91 -9.44 10.89
N VAL A 186 -2.38 -9.85 12.04
CA VAL A 186 -3.16 -10.04 13.27
C VAL A 186 -3.72 -8.71 13.77
N ILE A 187 -2.90 -7.66 13.81
CA ILE A 187 -3.34 -6.33 14.23
C ILE A 187 -4.45 -5.81 13.31
N SER A 188 -4.20 -5.80 12.00
CA SER A 188 -5.16 -5.25 11.03
C SER A 188 -6.47 -6.03 10.97
N LEU A 189 -6.42 -7.37 11.08
CA LEU A 189 -7.60 -8.21 11.08
C LEU A 189 -8.40 -8.05 12.38
N LEU A 190 -7.73 -8.06 13.54
CA LEU A 190 -8.39 -7.91 14.84
C LEU A 190 -9.12 -6.56 14.93
N PHE A 191 -8.41 -5.46 14.71
CA PHE A 191 -9.01 -4.13 14.80
C PHE A 191 -10.00 -3.85 13.66
N GLY A 192 -9.74 -4.37 12.45
CA GLY A 192 -10.68 -4.29 11.33
C GLY A 192 -12.01 -5.00 11.62
N LEU A 193 -11.99 -6.19 12.22
CA LEU A 193 -13.20 -6.91 12.62
C LEU A 193 -13.95 -6.18 13.74
N LEU A 194 -13.23 -5.68 14.76
CA LEU A 194 -13.84 -4.92 15.84
C LEU A 194 -14.49 -3.62 15.33
N ALA A 195 -13.82 -2.88 14.44
CA ALA A 195 -14.37 -1.69 13.79
C ALA A 195 -15.63 -2.02 12.98
N TYR A 196 -15.61 -3.12 12.22
CA TYR A 196 -16.77 -3.58 11.46
C TYR A 196 -17.98 -3.91 12.35
N GLN A 197 -17.74 -4.59 13.47
CA GLN A 197 -18.78 -4.88 14.47
C GLN A 197 -19.35 -3.60 15.07
N ASN A 198 -18.50 -2.63 15.40
CA ASN A 198 -18.91 -1.33 15.93
C ASN A 198 -19.82 -0.58 14.95
N VAL A 199 -19.47 -0.49 13.67
CA VAL A 199 -20.31 0.17 12.65
C VAL A 199 -21.68 -0.50 12.50
N ARG A 200 -21.72 -1.84 12.53
CA ARG A 200 -23.02 -2.55 12.50
C ARG A 200 -23.89 -2.21 13.71
N ARG A 201 -23.30 -1.90 14.86
CA ARG A 201 -24.02 -1.43 16.06
C ARG A 201 -24.42 0.05 15.98
N LEU A 202 -23.61 0.90 15.35
CA LEU A 202 -23.92 2.33 15.13
C LEU A 202 -25.21 2.54 14.33
N VAL A 203 -25.59 1.57 13.49
CA VAL A 203 -26.82 1.59 12.69
C VAL A 203 -28.09 1.84 13.52
N ARG A 204 -28.07 1.49 14.81
CA ARG A 204 -29.20 1.61 15.73
C ARG A 204 -29.23 2.93 16.54
N ARG A 205 -28.31 3.87 16.30
CA ARG A 205 -28.20 5.13 17.07
C ARG A 205 -28.58 6.37 16.26
N GLN A 206 -29.04 7.41 16.96
CA GLN A 206 -29.32 8.76 16.42
C GLN A 206 -28.01 9.53 16.16
N ILE A 207 -27.26 9.13 15.12
CA ILE A 207 -26.11 9.86 14.60
C ILE A 207 -26.55 10.55 13.29
N PRO A 208 -26.09 11.77 12.99
CA PRO A 208 -26.39 12.42 11.71
C PRO A 208 -26.13 11.50 10.52
N VAL A 209 -27.10 11.42 9.61
CA VAL A 209 -27.11 10.46 8.50
C VAL A 209 -25.86 10.58 7.63
N ALA A 210 -25.41 11.81 7.36
CA ALA A 210 -24.21 12.08 6.56
C ALA A 210 -22.94 11.45 7.18
N ARG A 211 -22.70 11.69 8.48
CA ARG A 211 -21.53 11.13 9.19
C ARG A 211 -21.55 9.60 9.21
N ARG A 212 -22.72 9.02 9.45
CA ARG A 212 -22.91 7.57 9.45
C ARG A 212 -22.65 6.93 8.09
N ARG A 213 -23.04 7.59 6.99
CA ARG A 213 -22.75 7.11 5.62
C ARG A 213 -21.25 7.13 5.34
N LEU A 214 -20.55 8.19 5.75
CA LEU A 214 -19.10 8.31 5.63
C LEU A 214 -18.36 7.22 6.41
N ASP A 215 -18.67 7.07 7.70
CA ASP A 215 -18.01 6.07 8.56
C ASP A 215 -18.23 4.65 8.00
N ARG A 216 -19.46 4.33 7.55
CA ARG A 216 -19.74 3.04 6.90
C ARG A 216 -18.93 2.83 5.61
N GLN A 217 -18.79 3.88 4.80
CA GLN A 217 -18.00 3.83 3.58
C GLN A 217 -16.52 3.58 3.89
N ILE A 218 -15.93 4.34 4.81
CA ILE A 218 -14.52 4.22 5.17
C ILE A 218 -14.23 2.87 5.81
N THR A 219 -15.07 2.41 6.74
CA THR A 219 -14.92 1.08 7.34
C THR A 219 -14.97 -0.02 6.28
N ALA A 220 -15.89 0.06 5.31
CA ALA A 220 -15.96 -0.92 4.23
C ALA A 220 -14.69 -0.93 3.36
N MET A 221 -14.17 0.26 3.02
CA MET A 221 -12.92 0.42 2.27
C MET A 221 -11.72 -0.12 3.04
N CYS A 222 -11.61 0.18 4.33
CA CYS A 222 -10.54 -0.36 5.18
C CYS A 222 -10.64 -1.89 5.31
N PHE A 223 -11.85 -2.41 5.52
CA PHE A 223 -12.06 -3.85 5.69
C PHE A 223 -11.72 -4.64 4.42
N ILE A 224 -12.15 -4.19 3.24
CA ILE A 224 -11.78 -4.87 1.98
C ILE A 224 -10.27 -4.78 1.72
N ARG A 225 -9.63 -3.66 2.10
CA ARG A 225 -8.17 -3.48 2.00
C ARG A 225 -7.42 -4.48 2.88
N VAL A 226 -7.90 -4.71 4.11
CA VAL A 226 -7.34 -5.70 5.04
C VAL A 226 -7.53 -7.11 4.51
N ILE A 227 -8.72 -7.46 4.02
CA ILE A 227 -8.96 -8.79 3.42
C ILE A 227 -7.96 -9.03 2.27
N ALA A 228 -7.81 -8.05 1.37
CA ALA A 228 -6.85 -8.18 0.28
C ALA A 228 -5.41 -8.28 0.78
N PHE A 229 -5.03 -7.49 1.79
CA PHE A 229 -3.72 -7.55 2.43
C PHE A 229 -3.41 -8.97 2.95
N VAL A 230 -4.35 -9.59 3.66
CA VAL A 230 -4.21 -10.95 4.18
C VAL A 230 -4.17 -11.97 3.04
N CYS A 231 -5.15 -11.95 2.13
CA CYS A 231 -5.25 -12.94 1.05
C CYS A 231 -4.05 -12.92 0.10
N LEU A 232 -3.54 -11.74 -0.24
CA LEU A 232 -2.42 -11.57 -1.16
C LEU A 232 -1.05 -11.76 -0.46
N GLY A 233 -0.95 -11.44 0.83
CA GLY A 233 0.30 -11.57 1.60
C GLY A 233 0.57 -12.99 2.11
N THR A 234 -0.47 -13.75 2.45
CA THR A 234 -0.35 -15.07 3.10
C THR A 234 0.43 -16.09 2.27
N PRO A 235 0.24 -16.24 0.94
CA PRO A 235 0.98 -17.22 0.15
C PRO A 235 2.50 -17.00 0.19
N TYR A 236 2.93 -15.74 0.12
CA TYR A 236 4.35 -15.38 0.23
C TYR A 236 4.90 -15.65 1.62
N PHE A 237 4.14 -15.33 2.66
CA PHE A 237 4.56 -15.63 4.03
C PHE A 237 4.73 -17.14 4.26
N TRP A 238 3.77 -17.95 3.81
CA TRP A 238 3.83 -19.39 3.98
C TRP A 238 4.99 -20.03 3.22
N SER A 239 5.29 -19.54 2.02
CA SER A 239 6.46 -20.01 1.28
C SER A 239 7.75 -19.69 2.03
N ARG A 240 7.87 -18.49 2.62
CA ARG A 240 9.04 -18.15 3.44
C ARG A 240 9.19 -19.06 4.67
N ILE A 241 8.11 -19.47 5.33
CA ILE A 241 8.18 -20.49 6.39
C ILE A 241 8.67 -21.82 5.83
N TYR A 242 8.09 -22.27 4.71
CA TYR A 242 8.47 -23.53 4.07
C TYR A 242 9.98 -23.58 3.77
N ALA A 243 10.54 -22.49 3.22
CA ALA A 243 11.97 -22.36 2.90
C ALA A 243 12.88 -22.42 4.15
N LEU A 244 12.35 -22.08 5.32
CA LEU A 244 13.10 -22.17 6.58
C LEU A 244 13.11 -23.57 7.18
N ILE A 245 12.02 -24.32 6.99
CA ILE A 245 11.90 -25.69 7.49
C ILE A 245 12.64 -26.67 6.55
N HIS A 246 12.55 -26.43 5.24
CA HIS A 246 13.15 -27.27 4.20
C HIS A 246 14.18 -26.45 3.40
N PRO A 247 15.42 -26.31 3.90
CA PRO A 247 16.46 -25.58 3.18
C PRO A 247 16.84 -26.35 1.91
N ILE A 248 16.50 -25.80 0.75
CA ILE A 248 16.78 -26.41 -0.56
C ILE A 248 18.23 -26.08 -0.95
N SER A 249 19.03 -27.11 -1.19
CA SER A 249 20.41 -26.93 -1.65
C SER A 249 20.44 -26.49 -3.12
N ARG A 250 21.33 -25.55 -3.45
CA ARG A 250 21.60 -25.13 -4.85
C ARG A 250 22.17 -26.26 -5.71
N SER A 251 22.67 -27.35 -5.10
CA SER A 251 23.15 -28.54 -5.83
C SER A 251 22.03 -29.31 -6.53
N GLU A 252 20.80 -29.23 -6.02
CA GLU A 252 19.63 -29.90 -6.58
C GLU A 252 18.90 -28.98 -7.55
N SER A 253 19.42 -28.91 -8.78
CA SER A 253 19.04 -27.87 -9.74
C SER A 253 17.54 -27.83 -10.11
N LEU A 254 16.82 -28.96 -10.05
CA LEU A 254 15.40 -29.01 -10.41
C LEU A 254 14.49 -28.53 -9.27
N GLU A 255 14.77 -28.95 -8.04
CA GLU A 255 14.00 -28.53 -6.86
C GLU A 255 14.17 -27.03 -6.62
N PHE A 256 15.41 -26.54 -6.70
CA PHE A 256 15.71 -25.11 -6.60
C PHE A 256 14.99 -24.29 -7.67
N ALA A 257 15.00 -24.73 -8.93
CA ALA A 257 14.32 -24.01 -10.02
C ALA A 257 12.80 -23.96 -9.83
N THR A 258 12.19 -25.04 -9.33
CA THR A 258 10.75 -25.12 -9.07
C THR A 258 10.36 -24.23 -7.91
N TRP A 259 11.16 -24.26 -6.84
CA TRP A 259 11.01 -23.38 -5.70
C TRP A 259 11.07 -21.91 -6.08
N GLU A 260 12.06 -21.50 -6.88
CA GLU A 260 12.22 -20.12 -7.34
C GLU A 260 10.99 -19.65 -8.13
N LEU A 261 10.46 -20.48 -9.02
CA LEU A 261 9.24 -20.17 -9.76
C LEU A 261 8.04 -19.93 -8.82
N VAL A 262 7.83 -20.80 -7.84
CA VAL A 262 6.74 -20.65 -6.84
C VAL A 262 6.95 -19.40 -6.01
N GLN A 263 8.19 -19.13 -5.59
CA GLN A 263 8.54 -17.94 -4.81
C GLN A 263 8.25 -16.66 -5.59
N VAL A 264 8.59 -16.60 -6.87
CA VAL A 264 8.30 -15.46 -7.74
C VAL A 264 6.78 -15.26 -7.92
N ILE A 265 6.00 -16.33 -8.10
CA ILE A 265 4.54 -16.24 -8.21
C ILE A 265 3.92 -15.69 -6.92
N PHE A 266 4.33 -16.19 -5.75
CA PHE A 266 3.79 -15.67 -4.49
C PHE A 266 4.30 -14.27 -4.17
N ALA A 267 5.55 -13.94 -4.53
CA ALA A 267 6.06 -12.58 -4.43
C ALA A 267 5.28 -11.60 -5.34
N SER A 268 4.78 -12.06 -6.49
CA SER A 268 3.93 -11.25 -7.36
C SER A 268 2.57 -10.95 -6.69
N PHE A 269 1.97 -11.93 -6.01
CA PHE A 269 0.75 -11.72 -5.22
C PHE A 269 0.99 -10.72 -4.09
N ALA A 270 2.10 -10.87 -3.36
CA ALA A 270 2.48 -9.89 -2.34
C ALA A 270 2.71 -8.50 -2.94
N SER A 271 3.31 -8.40 -4.14
CA SER A 271 3.54 -7.15 -4.85
C SER A 271 2.23 -6.50 -5.35
N LEU A 272 1.22 -7.31 -5.67
CA LEU A 272 -0.10 -6.82 -6.08
C LEU A 272 -0.77 -5.99 -4.98
N ASN A 273 -0.43 -6.22 -3.70
CA ASN A 273 -0.93 -5.41 -2.58
C ASN A 273 -0.62 -3.92 -2.72
N PHE A 274 0.49 -3.57 -3.36
CA PHE A 274 0.89 -2.17 -3.57
C PHE A 274 0.12 -1.52 -4.72
N ALA A 275 -0.53 -2.29 -5.59
CA ALA A 275 -1.21 -1.79 -6.78
C ALA A 275 -2.76 -1.83 -6.67
N ILE A 276 -3.32 -2.74 -5.88
CA ILE A 276 -4.74 -3.10 -5.97
C ILE A 276 -5.71 -2.17 -5.21
N SER A 277 -5.21 -1.33 -4.30
CA SER A 277 -6.01 -0.55 -3.33
C SER A 277 -7.17 0.24 -3.98
N PHE A 278 -6.87 1.03 -5.01
CA PHE A 278 -7.86 1.83 -5.75
C PHE A 278 -8.97 0.99 -6.38
N TYR A 279 -8.61 -0.14 -6.99
CA TYR A 279 -9.55 -1.02 -7.67
C TYR A 279 -10.51 -1.66 -6.67
N LEU A 280 -10.02 -2.06 -5.49
CA LEU A 280 -10.87 -2.55 -4.40
C LEU A 280 -11.85 -1.49 -3.92
N PHE A 281 -11.41 -0.24 -3.80
CA PHE A 281 -12.25 0.87 -3.34
C PHE A 281 -13.39 1.18 -4.33
N ILE A 282 -13.13 1.11 -5.63
CA ILE A 282 -14.15 1.24 -6.67
C ILE A 282 -15.19 0.12 -6.61
N ILE A 283 -14.75 -1.11 -6.38
CA ILE A 283 -15.64 -2.27 -6.32
C ILE A 283 -16.50 -2.21 -5.05
N SER A 284 -15.88 -1.88 -3.91
CA SER A 284 -16.50 -1.91 -2.59
C SER A 284 -17.56 -0.83 -2.38
N SER A 285 -17.44 0.35 -3.01
CA SER A 285 -18.32 1.48 -2.72
C SER A 285 -18.80 2.17 -4.00
N SER A 286 -20.11 2.09 -4.26
CA SER A 286 -20.76 2.88 -5.32
C SER A 286 -20.61 4.38 -5.08
N HIS A 287 -20.63 4.84 -3.84
CA HIS A 287 -20.40 6.25 -3.48
C HIS A 287 -18.99 6.69 -3.85
N PHE A 288 -17.97 5.85 -3.60
CA PHE A 288 -16.61 6.14 -3.98
C PHE A 288 -16.47 6.30 -5.50
N ARG A 289 -17.19 5.49 -6.29
CA ARG A 289 -17.21 5.66 -7.76
C ARG A 289 -17.75 7.02 -8.20
N HIS A 290 -18.82 7.50 -7.55
CA HIS A 290 -19.37 8.83 -7.84
C HIS A 290 -18.40 9.95 -7.44
N GLN A 291 -17.73 9.80 -6.29
CA GLN A 291 -16.70 10.73 -5.82
C GLN A 291 -15.49 10.79 -6.75
N VAL A 292 -15.00 9.64 -7.25
CA VAL A 292 -13.94 9.60 -8.27
C VAL A 292 -14.38 10.32 -9.54
N LYS A 293 -15.59 10.01 -10.04
CA LYS A 293 -16.14 10.68 -11.23
C LYS A 293 -16.23 12.19 -11.03
N SER A 294 -16.74 12.67 -9.90
CA SER A 294 -16.90 14.09 -9.64
C SER A 294 -15.55 14.82 -9.59
N VAL A 295 -14.53 14.23 -8.98
CA VAL A 295 -13.16 14.78 -8.96
C VAL A 295 -12.57 14.83 -10.37
N LEU A 296 -12.63 13.72 -11.11
CA LEU A 296 -12.06 13.63 -12.46
C LEU A 296 -12.77 14.56 -13.44
N VAL A 297 -14.11 14.62 -13.41
CA VAL A 297 -14.92 15.51 -14.24
C VAL A 297 -14.63 16.97 -13.89
N LYS A 298 -14.60 17.36 -12.61
CA LYS A 298 -14.26 18.73 -12.20
C LYS A 298 -12.86 19.14 -12.66
N LYS A 299 -11.87 18.24 -12.59
CA LYS A 299 -10.50 18.52 -13.05
C LYS A 299 -10.41 18.63 -14.57
N CYS A 300 -11.09 17.72 -15.27
CA CYS A 300 -11.18 17.74 -16.74
C CYS A 300 -11.85 19.03 -17.22
N TRP A 301 -12.99 19.41 -16.63
CA TRP A 301 -13.70 20.65 -16.93
C TRP A 301 -12.88 21.90 -16.64
N LYS A 302 -12.17 21.96 -15.50
CA LYS A 302 -11.24 23.08 -15.24
C LYS A 302 -10.17 23.16 -16.31
N ARG A 303 -9.54 22.04 -16.67
CA ARG A 303 -8.48 22.00 -17.69
C ARG A 303 -9.00 22.37 -19.07
N LEU A 304 -10.20 21.91 -19.44
CA LEU A 304 -10.87 22.26 -20.68
C LEU A 304 -11.23 23.76 -20.70
N LYS A 305 -11.73 24.32 -19.60
CA LYS A 305 -11.98 25.77 -19.47
C LYS A 305 -10.70 26.59 -19.62
N TYR A 306 -9.56 26.15 -19.05
CA TYR A 306 -8.28 26.83 -19.26
C TYR A 306 -7.79 26.75 -20.72
N LEU A 307 -8.05 25.65 -21.42
CA LEU A 307 -7.70 25.50 -22.85
C LEU A 307 -8.64 26.30 -23.76
N CYS A 308 -9.94 26.36 -23.45
CA CYS A 308 -10.92 27.18 -24.18
C CYS A 308 -10.76 28.68 -23.89
N CYS A 309 -10.40 29.09 -22.67
CA CYS A 309 -10.13 30.50 -22.37
C CYS A 309 -8.82 31.03 -23.00
N PHE A 310 -7.98 30.17 -23.59
CA PHE A 310 -6.86 30.60 -24.43
C PHE A 310 -7.27 30.88 -25.89
N GLY A 311 -8.52 30.60 -26.26
CA GLY A 311 -9.14 31.01 -27.52
C GLY A 311 -10.45 31.72 -27.23
N ASN A 312 -10.37 33.01 -26.89
CA ASN A 312 -11.47 33.99 -26.81
C ASN A 312 -12.87 33.48 -26.40
N ILE A 313 -13.31 33.86 -25.19
CA ILE A 313 -14.65 34.43 -24.86
C ILE A 313 -14.77 34.48 -23.33
N GLN A 314 -15.03 35.69 -22.80
CA GLN A 314 -15.42 35.92 -21.41
C GLN A 314 -16.80 35.28 -21.16
N ILE A 315 -16.88 34.27 -20.30
CA ILE A 315 -18.14 33.81 -19.72
C ILE A 315 -18.14 34.23 -18.24
N THR A 316 -19.11 35.07 -17.89
CA THR A 316 -19.29 35.70 -16.59
C THR A 316 -19.57 34.69 -15.45
N PRO A 317 -19.13 35.00 -14.21
CA PRO A 317 -19.11 34.07 -13.07
C PRO A 317 -20.45 33.78 -12.37
N GLU A 318 -21.56 34.42 -12.74
CA GLU A 318 -22.84 34.32 -11.99
C GLU A 318 -23.55 32.95 -12.08
N ASN A 319 -23.32 32.15 -13.13
CA ASN A 319 -24.05 30.88 -13.31
C ASN A 319 -23.42 29.66 -12.59
N ILE A 320 -22.26 29.81 -11.94
CA ILE A 320 -21.59 28.70 -11.23
C ILE A 320 -21.94 28.66 -9.74
N GLU A 321 -22.28 29.80 -9.13
CA GLU A 321 -22.69 29.84 -7.72
C GLU A 321 -24.08 29.21 -7.51
N GLN A 322 -25.03 29.43 -8.41
CA GLN A 322 -26.37 28.81 -8.33
C GLN A 322 -26.34 27.28 -8.48
N ASN A 323 -25.43 26.72 -9.28
CA ASN A 323 -25.31 25.26 -9.42
C ASN A 323 -24.58 24.60 -8.25
N ASN A 324 -23.71 25.31 -7.53
CA ASN A 324 -23.09 24.77 -6.31
C ASN A 324 -24.05 24.83 -5.11
N LEU A 325 -24.92 25.85 -5.03
CA LEU A 325 -25.97 25.91 -4.00
C LEU A 325 -27.02 24.80 -4.17
N ASN A 326 -27.41 24.48 -5.41
CA ASN A 326 -28.38 23.43 -5.69
C ASN A 326 -27.85 22.01 -5.39
N ILE A 327 -26.54 21.78 -5.57
CA ILE A 327 -25.91 20.50 -5.20
C ILE A 327 -25.77 20.37 -3.66
N GLU A 328 -25.55 21.46 -2.92
CA GLU A 328 -25.56 21.43 -1.45
C GLU A 328 -26.98 21.26 -0.87
N LEU A 329 -28.03 21.74 -1.55
CA LEU A 329 -29.43 21.58 -1.13
C LEU A 329 -29.98 20.17 -1.41
N GLU A 330 -29.54 19.49 -2.48
CA GLU A 330 -29.87 18.07 -2.71
C GLU A 330 -29.13 17.10 -1.77
N GLU A 331 -28.03 17.51 -1.11
CA GLU A 331 -27.35 16.69 -0.10
C GLU A 331 -27.99 16.81 1.31
N ILE A 332 -28.94 17.74 1.51
CA ILE A 332 -29.60 18.00 2.80
C ILE A 332 -31.01 17.37 2.89
N HIS A 333 -31.60 16.92 1.77
CA HIS A 333 -32.82 16.11 1.72
C HIS A 333 -32.51 14.63 1.39
#